data_AF-A0AAV6UP48-F1
#
_entry.id   AF-A0AAV6UP48-F1
#
_cell.length_a   1.000
_cell.length_b   1.000
_cell.length_c   1.000
_cell.angle_alpha   90.00
_cell.angle_beta   90.00
_cell.angle_gamma   90.00
#
_symmetry.space_group_name_H-M   'P 1'
#
loop_
_entity.id
_entity.type
_entity.pdbx_description
1 polymer ?
#
loop_
_entity_poly.entity_id
_entity_poly.type
_entity_poly.pdbx_seq_one_letter_code
_entity_poly.pdbx_strand_id
1 'polypeptide(L)'
;MKDAVIKDPADYNVIVVDWTSLNSLPYSKAVANTRVVGAKLAKLINFIINNTGTTAASFHIVGHSLGAHIAGYAGERIDGLSRITGLDPAGPYFRDPLVRLNATDALFVDVIHTDGGGYLLTGLSINEPIGHLNFYPNGGRLQPGCVNILSGQGFLEAIFNFFLQFLLVTSKTSSAPATTVVPMTIT
;
A
#
# COMPACT_ATOMS: atom_id res chain seq x y z
N MET A 1 7.54 8.28 4.38
CA MET A 1 6.82 8.32 3.08
C MET A 1 6.10 9.65 2.87
N LYS A 2 5.21 10.06 3.79
CA LYS A 2 4.50 11.36 3.69
C LYS A 2 5.44 12.54 3.43
N ASP A 3 6.58 12.62 4.13
CA ASP A 3 7.49 13.77 4.03
C ASP A 3 8.22 13.85 2.69
N ALA A 4 8.30 12.74 1.94
CA ALA A 4 8.84 12.75 0.59
C ALA A 4 7.79 13.29 -0.42
N VAL A 5 6.52 12.94 -0.23
CA VAL A 5 5.40 13.43 -1.05
C VAL A 5 5.10 14.91 -0.78
N ILE A 6 5.21 15.35 0.48
CA ILE A 6 4.98 16.75 0.89
C ILE A 6 6.04 17.69 0.30
N LYS A 7 7.22 17.17 -0.06
CA LYS A 7 8.31 17.96 -0.69
C LYS A 7 8.19 18.06 -2.21
N ASP A 8 7.22 17.37 -2.83
CA ASP A 8 6.96 17.52 -4.26
C ASP A 8 6.44 18.95 -4.54
N PRO A 9 6.99 19.66 -5.55
CA PRO A 9 6.52 20.99 -5.92
C PRO A 9 5.09 21.03 -6.48
N ALA A 10 4.48 19.88 -6.79
CA ALA A 10 3.09 19.81 -7.19
C ALA A 10 2.13 19.72 -5.99
N ASP A 11 1.01 20.44 -6.07
CA ASP A 11 -0.03 20.44 -5.03
C ASP A 11 -0.83 19.12 -5.03
N TYR A 12 -0.78 18.40 -3.91
CA TYR A 12 -1.56 17.17 -3.69
C TYR A 12 -2.24 17.17 -2.32
N ASN A 13 -3.44 16.61 -2.23
CA ASN A 13 -3.97 16.17 -0.94
C ASN A 13 -3.31 14.86 -0.57
N VAL A 14 -2.77 14.74 0.64
CA VAL A 14 -2.14 13.52 1.14
C VAL A 14 -3.00 12.94 2.26
N ILE A 15 -3.73 11.87 2.00
CA ILE A 15 -4.53 11.19 3.02
C ILE A 15 -3.73 10.01 3.56
N VAL A 16 -3.48 10.01 4.86
CA VAL A 16 -2.80 8.91 5.56
C VAL A 16 -3.86 8.04 6.22
N VAL A 17 -3.98 6.80 5.76
CA VAL A 17 -4.96 5.87 6.32
C VAL A 17 -4.34 4.98 7.38
N ASP A 18 -4.82 5.17 8.60
CA ASP A 18 -4.46 4.40 9.78
C ASP A 18 -5.51 3.30 10.04
N TRP A 19 -5.10 2.05 9.88
CA TRP A 19 -5.88 0.84 10.20
C TRP A 19 -5.23 0.00 11.31
N THR A 20 -4.45 0.63 12.21
CA THR A 20 -3.61 -0.07 13.22
C THR A 20 -4.44 -0.97 14.12
N SER A 21 -5.63 -0.53 14.51
CA SER A 21 -6.57 -1.32 15.32
C SER A 21 -6.99 -2.64 14.67
N LEU A 22 -6.94 -2.72 13.34
CA LEU A 22 -7.29 -3.90 12.55
C LEU A 22 -6.06 -4.74 12.18
N ASN A 23 -4.85 -4.19 12.33
CA ASN A 23 -3.59 -4.90 12.14
C ASN A 23 -3.15 -5.59 13.44
N SER A 24 -3.92 -6.60 13.86
CA SER A 24 -3.69 -7.33 15.11
C SER A 24 -3.33 -8.80 14.88
N LEU A 25 -2.66 -9.41 15.85
CA LEU A 25 -2.44 -10.85 15.87
C LEU A 25 -3.76 -11.62 16.05
N PRO A 26 -3.88 -12.83 15.48
CA PRO A 26 -2.88 -13.54 14.65
C PRO A 26 -2.72 -12.90 13.25
N TYR A 27 -1.57 -13.08 12.57
CA TYR A 27 -1.32 -12.48 11.24
C TYR A 27 -2.41 -12.79 10.21
N SER A 28 -2.99 -13.99 10.26
CA SER A 28 -4.14 -14.37 9.42
C SER A 28 -5.36 -13.46 9.60
N LYS A 29 -5.57 -12.90 10.80
CA LYS A 29 -6.62 -11.91 11.07
C LYS A 29 -6.29 -10.58 10.41
N ALA A 30 -5.05 -10.10 10.52
CA ALA A 30 -4.62 -8.89 9.81
C ALA A 30 -4.76 -9.04 8.29
N VAL A 31 -4.36 -10.20 7.74
CA VAL A 31 -4.57 -10.58 6.33
C VAL A 31 -6.05 -10.51 5.97
N ALA A 32 -6.94 -11.15 6.74
CA ALA A 32 -8.38 -11.13 6.46
C ALA A 32 -8.96 -9.70 6.50
N ASN A 33 -8.49 -8.88 7.45
CA ASN A 33 -8.92 -7.50 7.61
C ASN A 33 -8.53 -6.60 6.44
N THR A 34 -7.48 -6.92 5.67
CA THR A 34 -7.08 -6.12 4.49
C THR A 34 -8.23 -5.93 3.50
N ARG A 35 -9.09 -6.94 3.31
CA ARG A 35 -10.29 -6.85 2.45
C ARG A 35 -11.31 -5.84 2.98
N VAL A 36 -11.54 -5.86 4.30
CA VAL A 36 -12.47 -4.93 4.96
C VAL A 36 -11.94 -3.50 4.87
N VAL A 37 -10.64 -3.32 5.12
CA VAL A 37 -9.98 -2.01 5.02
C VAL A 37 -10.01 -1.50 3.58
N GLY A 38 -9.73 -2.35 2.58
CA GLY A 38 -9.83 -1.99 1.16
C GLY A 38 -11.23 -1.56 0.75
N ALA A 39 -12.27 -2.27 1.22
CA ALA A 39 -13.66 -1.88 0.97
C ALA A 39 -14.02 -0.53 1.63
N LYS A 40 -13.54 -0.28 2.86
CA LYS A 40 -13.73 1.00 3.55
C LYS A 40 -12.98 2.14 2.85
N LEU A 41 -11.77 1.88 2.35
CA LEU A 41 -11.02 2.84 1.55
C LEU A 41 -11.75 3.19 0.25
N ALA A 42 -12.26 2.20 -0.47
CA ALA A 42 -13.05 2.45 -1.68
C ALA A 42 -14.29 3.29 -1.40
N LYS A 43 -14.99 2.98 -0.29
CA LYS A 43 -16.14 3.78 0.16
C LYS A 43 -15.76 5.23 0.44
N LEU A 44 -14.60 5.48 1.06
CA LEU A 44 -14.08 6.82 1.29
C LEU A 44 -13.80 7.55 -0.03
N ILE A 45 -13.06 6.92 -0.94
CA ILE A 45 -12.71 7.55 -2.23
C ILE A 45 -13.97 7.90 -3.02
N ASN A 46 -14.93 6.98 -3.09
CA ASN A 46 -16.22 7.21 -3.73
C ASN A 46 -17.02 8.32 -3.01
N PHE A 47 -16.95 8.43 -1.69
CA PHE A 47 -17.54 9.55 -0.96
C PHE A 47 -16.89 10.88 -1.38
N ILE A 48 -15.57 10.95 -1.49
CA ILE A 48 -14.87 12.18 -1.94
C ILE A 48 -15.29 12.54 -3.36
N ILE A 49 -15.28 11.58 -4.29
CA ILE A 49 -15.72 11.75 -5.69
C ILE A 49 -17.13 12.37 -5.74
N ASN A 50 -18.08 11.77 -5.01
CA ASN A 50 -19.48 12.18 -5.02
C ASN A 50 -19.75 13.55 -4.37
N ASN A 51 -18.84 14.05 -3.53
CA ASN A 51 -19.04 15.30 -2.77
C ASN A 51 -18.14 16.45 -3.22
N THR A 52 -17.14 16.21 -4.09
CA THR A 52 -16.15 17.23 -4.46
C THR A 52 -16.02 17.46 -5.96
N GLY A 53 -16.66 16.63 -6.80
CA GLY A 53 -16.51 16.69 -8.26
C GLY A 53 -15.15 16.18 -8.76
N THR A 54 -14.34 15.57 -7.88
CA THR A 54 -13.13 14.85 -8.27
C THR A 54 -13.46 13.56 -9.00
N THR A 55 -12.49 13.00 -9.73
CA THR A 55 -12.68 11.76 -10.48
C THR A 55 -11.76 10.67 -9.94
N ALA A 56 -12.08 9.39 -10.17
CA ALA A 56 -11.20 8.27 -9.84
C ALA A 56 -9.80 8.40 -10.48
N ALA A 57 -9.73 9.04 -11.65
CA ALA A 57 -8.47 9.31 -12.35
C ALA A 57 -7.55 10.31 -11.61
N SER A 58 -8.09 11.05 -10.64
CA SER A 58 -7.32 11.98 -9.80
C SER A 58 -6.64 11.28 -8.63
N PHE A 59 -6.93 10.00 -8.38
CA PHE A 59 -6.44 9.27 -7.20
C PHE A 59 -5.25 8.37 -7.50
N HIS A 60 -4.24 8.43 -6.64
CA HIS A 60 -3.12 7.47 -6.60
C HIS A 60 -2.99 6.91 -5.19
N ILE A 61 -3.02 5.58 -5.09
CA ILE A 61 -2.94 4.86 -3.82
C ILE A 61 -1.56 4.21 -3.70
N VAL A 62 -0.80 4.56 -2.67
CA VAL A 62 0.50 3.94 -2.36
C VAL A 62 0.33 3.06 -1.14
N GLY A 63 0.60 1.76 -1.24
CA GLY A 63 0.44 0.81 -0.13
C GLY A 63 1.70 0.00 0.13
N HIS A 64 2.11 -0.09 1.39
CA HIS A 64 3.28 -0.89 1.82
C HIS A 64 2.87 -2.23 2.46
N SER A 65 3.57 -3.33 2.13
CA SER A 65 3.32 -4.66 2.72
C SER A 65 1.85 -5.09 2.57
N LEU A 66 1.13 -5.38 3.67
CA LEU A 66 -0.32 -5.64 3.66
C LEU A 66 -1.13 -4.48 3.04
N GLY A 67 -0.63 -3.25 3.17
CA GLY A 67 -1.19 -2.04 2.56
C GLY A 67 -1.22 -2.07 1.03
N ALA A 68 -0.29 -2.77 0.37
CA ALA A 68 -0.31 -2.95 -1.07
C ALA A 68 -1.56 -3.73 -1.52
N HIS A 69 -1.94 -4.75 -0.76
CA HIS A 69 -3.14 -5.53 -1.02
C HIS A 69 -4.42 -4.78 -0.63
N ILE A 70 -4.39 -3.98 0.44
CA ILE A 70 -5.47 -3.04 0.75
C ILE A 70 -5.73 -2.10 -0.43
N ALA A 71 -4.67 -1.58 -1.06
CA ALA A 71 -4.77 -0.74 -2.25
C ALA A 71 -5.40 -1.49 -3.43
N GLY A 72 -4.97 -2.72 -3.70
CA GLY A 72 -5.57 -3.59 -4.72
C GLY A 72 -7.06 -3.81 -4.48
N TYR A 73 -7.44 -4.24 -3.27
CA TYR A 73 -8.85 -4.43 -2.90
C TYR A 73 -9.68 -3.14 -3.00
N ALA A 74 -9.10 -1.97 -2.76
CA ALA A 74 -9.80 -0.72 -3.01
C ALA A 74 -9.96 -0.45 -4.52
N GLY A 75 -8.92 -0.67 -5.30
CA GLY A 75 -8.91 -0.50 -6.75
C GLY A 75 -9.94 -1.36 -7.48
N GLU A 76 -10.09 -2.62 -7.09
CA GLU A 76 -11.16 -3.52 -7.58
C GLU A 76 -12.59 -2.94 -7.46
N ARG A 77 -12.79 -1.94 -6.59
CA ARG A 77 -14.09 -1.34 -6.24
C ARG A 77 -14.21 0.11 -6.75
N ILE A 78 -13.23 0.60 -7.50
CA ILE A 78 -13.19 1.97 -8.02
C ILE A 78 -12.87 1.90 -9.52
N ASP A 79 -13.92 2.03 -10.33
CA ASP A 79 -13.75 2.09 -11.78
C ASP A 79 -12.94 3.32 -12.20
N GLY A 80 -11.88 3.10 -12.98
CA GLY A 80 -11.03 4.18 -13.48
C GLY A 80 -10.05 4.77 -12.46
N LEU A 81 -9.71 4.04 -11.39
CA LEU A 81 -8.63 4.42 -10.49
C LEU A 81 -7.32 4.59 -11.27
N SER A 82 -6.67 5.75 -11.15
CA SER A 82 -5.50 6.09 -11.99
C SER A 82 -4.28 5.23 -11.68
N ARG A 83 -3.86 5.17 -10.41
CA ARG A 83 -2.61 4.50 -10.07
C ARG A 83 -2.64 3.80 -8.72
N ILE A 84 -1.98 2.64 -8.66
CA ILE A 84 -1.56 2.00 -7.42
C ILE A 84 -0.05 1.82 -7.44
N THR A 85 0.64 2.18 -6.34
CA THR A 85 2.03 1.79 -6.11
C THR A 85 2.10 0.80 -4.95
N GLY A 86 2.52 -0.43 -5.24
CA GLY A 86 2.78 -1.47 -4.25
C GLY A 86 4.23 -1.43 -3.78
N LEU A 87 4.45 -1.17 -2.50
CA LEU A 87 5.79 -1.13 -1.91
C LEU A 87 5.98 -2.39 -1.08
N ASP A 88 6.86 -3.25 -1.55
CA ASP A 88 7.21 -4.54 -0.94
C ASP A 88 5.97 -5.35 -0.52
N PRO A 89 5.06 -5.70 -1.46
CA PRO A 89 3.79 -6.34 -1.13
C PRO A 89 4.00 -7.66 -0.38
N ALA A 90 3.19 -7.96 0.63
CA ALA A 90 3.38 -9.14 1.47
C ALA A 90 3.19 -10.45 0.68
N GLY A 91 4.08 -11.42 0.87
CA GLY A 91 3.99 -12.75 0.25
C GLY A 91 3.09 -13.74 0.98
N PRO A 92 3.24 -13.94 2.31
CA PRO A 92 2.43 -14.91 3.04
C PRO A 92 0.93 -14.66 2.90
N TYR A 93 0.18 -15.69 2.50
CA TYR A 93 -1.27 -15.66 2.20
C TYR A 93 -1.70 -14.95 0.91
N PHE A 94 -0.78 -14.35 0.14
CA PHE A 94 -1.09 -13.60 -1.09
C PHE A 94 -0.50 -14.26 -2.34
N ARG A 95 -0.42 -15.60 -2.39
CA ARG A 95 0.05 -16.29 -3.61
C ARG A 95 -1.00 -16.35 -4.72
N ASP A 96 -2.26 -16.49 -4.34
CA ASP A 96 -3.36 -16.59 -5.30
C ASP A 96 -3.64 -15.20 -5.94
N PRO A 97 -3.55 -15.06 -7.28
CA PRO A 97 -3.82 -13.82 -8.00
C PRO A 97 -5.19 -13.20 -7.77
N LEU A 98 -6.19 -13.98 -7.33
CA LEU A 98 -7.55 -13.49 -7.06
C LEU A 98 -7.68 -12.78 -5.71
N VAL A 99 -6.66 -12.85 -4.86
CA VAL A 99 -6.74 -12.39 -3.46
C VAL A 99 -5.54 -11.54 -3.09
N ARG A 100 -5.06 -10.72 -4.02
CA ARG A 100 -3.87 -9.86 -3.87
C ARG A 100 -3.93 -8.67 -4.82
N LEU A 101 -2.93 -7.79 -4.72
CA LEU A 101 -2.72 -6.71 -5.68
C LEU A 101 -2.44 -7.30 -7.08
N ASN A 102 -3.10 -6.76 -8.09
CA ASN A 102 -3.01 -7.15 -9.48
C ASN A 102 -2.90 -5.89 -10.37
N ALA A 103 -2.30 -6.03 -11.56
CA ALA A 103 -2.27 -5.01 -12.58
C ALA A 103 -3.68 -4.50 -12.97
N THR A 104 -4.72 -5.33 -12.85
CA THR A 104 -6.10 -4.93 -13.16
C THR A 104 -6.73 -3.95 -12.17
N ASP A 105 -6.12 -3.73 -10.99
CA ASP A 105 -6.74 -2.98 -9.90
C ASP A 105 -6.69 -1.46 -10.11
N ALA A 106 -5.93 -0.97 -11.08
CA ALA A 106 -5.89 0.43 -11.51
C ALA A 106 -5.44 0.54 -12.97
N LEU A 107 -5.61 1.72 -13.57
CA LEU A 107 -5.12 2.00 -14.92
C LEU A 107 -3.59 1.86 -15.03
N PHE A 108 -2.87 2.08 -13.93
CA PHE A 108 -1.45 1.80 -13.83
C PHE A 108 -1.08 1.27 -12.45
N VAL A 109 -0.24 0.24 -12.41
CA VAL A 109 0.18 -0.42 -11.18
C VAL A 109 1.68 -0.63 -11.23
N ASP A 110 2.42 0.06 -10.37
CA ASP A 110 3.86 -0.10 -10.25
C ASP A 110 4.24 -0.70 -8.89
N VAL A 111 5.16 -1.65 -8.90
CA VAL A 111 5.52 -2.42 -7.70
C VAL A 111 7.02 -2.37 -7.49
N ILE A 112 7.43 -2.14 -6.26
CA ILE A 112 8.84 -2.18 -5.85
C ILE A 112 9.03 -3.35 -4.90
N HIS A 113 9.87 -4.31 -5.28
CA HIS A 113 10.17 -5.52 -4.50
C HIS A 113 11.53 -5.36 -3.85
N THR A 114 11.61 -5.43 -2.53
CA THR A 114 12.85 -5.20 -1.77
C THR A 114 13.23 -6.35 -0.87
N ASP A 115 12.29 -7.21 -0.45
CA ASP A 115 12.51 -8.37 0.42
C ASP A 115 11.85 -9.65 -0.14
N GLY A 116 12.11 -9.93 -1.43
CA GLY A 116 11.47 -10.99 -2.19
C GLY A 116 11.85 -12.40 -1.72
N GLY A 117 10.85 -13.15 -1.26
CA GLY A 117 11.05 -14.54 -0.80
C GLY A 117 9.79 -15.31 -0.43
N GLY A 118 8.66 -14.62 -0.26
CA GLY A 118 7.35 -15.20 0.04
C GLY A 118 7.17 -15.85 1.43
N TYR A 119 8.22 -15.92 2.25
CA TYR A 119 8.22 -16.61 3.55
C TYR A 119 9.20 -15.97 4.55
N LEU A 120 8.89 -16.15 5.84
CA LEU A 120 9.64 -15.59 6.97
C LEU A 120 11.17 -15.80 6.91
N LEU A 121 11.64 -16.91 6.34
CA LEU A 121 13.06 -17.27 6.30
C LEU A 121 13.76 -16.87 4.99
N THR A 122 13.02 -16.49 3.97
CA THR A 122 13.55 -16.22 2.62
C THR A 122 13.26 -14.82 2.11
N GLY A 123 12.39 -14.07 2.79
CA GLY A 123 11.94 -12.72 2.44
C GLY A 123 10.41 -12.61 2.54
N LEU A 124 9.90 -11.52 3.10
CA LEU A 124 8.48 -11.33 3.40
C LEU A 124 7.66 -10.82 2.22
N SER A 125 8.31 -10.34 1.15
CA SER A 125 7.63 -9.84 -0.04
C SER A 125 7.34 -10.96 -1.04
N ILE A 126 6.22 -10.82 -1.75
CA ILE A 126 5.93 -11.58 -2.97
C ILE A 126 7.02 -11.30 -4.01
N ASN A 127 7.43 -12.30 -4.78
CA ASN A 127 8.53 -12.11 -5.76
C ASN A 127 8.00 -12.04 -7.20
N GLU A 128 6.76 -12.49 -7.40
CA GLU A 128 6.06 -12.49 -8.66
C GLU A 128 5.85 -11.04 -9.16
N PRO A 129 5.94 -10.81 -10.48
CA PRO A 129 5.63 -9.51 -11.06
C PRO A 129 4.11 -9.31 -11.04
N ILE A 130 3.60 -8.51 -10.10
CA ILE A 130 2.17 -8.33 -9.87
C ILE A 130 1.60 -7.01 -10.39
N GLY A 131 2.45 -6.09 -10.84
CA GLY A 131 2.04 -4.83 -11.48
C GLY A 131 2.31 -4.78 -12.99
N HIS A 132 1.90 -3.68 -13.61
CA HIS A 132 2.30 -3.31 -14.98
C HIS A 132 3.80 -3.06 -15.08
N LEU A 133 4.38 -2.47 -14.03
CA LEU A 133 5.82 -2.23 -13.91
C LEU A 133 6.31 -2.77 -12.57
N ASN A 134 7.42 -3.51 -12.58
CA ASN A 134 7.96 -4.16 -11.39
C ASN A 134 9.45 -3.82 -11.29
N PHE A 135 9.84 -3.19 -10.17
CA PHE A 135 11.21 -2.82 -9.87
C PHE A 135 11.77 -3.77 -8.81
N TYR A 136 13.00 -4.22 -9.04
CA TYR A 136 13.71 -5.11 -8.12
C TYR A 136 15.08 -4.50 -7.76
N PRO A 137 15.11 -3.43 -6.92
CA PRO A 137 16.36 -2.86 -6.46
C PRO A 137 17.26 -3.93 -5.84
N ASN A 138 18.53 -3.93 -6.25
CA ASN A 138 19.52 -4.91 -5.78
C ASN A 138 19.06 -6.38 -5.95
N GLY A 139 18.30 -6.67 -7.01
CA GLY A 139 17.73 -8.00 -7.28
C GLY A 139 16.48 -8.32 -6.47
N GLY A 140 15.95 -7.34 -5.72
CA GLY A 140 14.69 -7.42 -4.98
C GLY A 140 14.69 -8.37 -3.79
N ARG A 141 15.85 -8.61 -3.18
CA ARG A 141 16.01 -9.53 -2.03
C ARG A 141 16.72 -8.89 -0.85
N LEU A 142 18.05 -8.86 -0.85
CA LEU A 142 18.82 -8.30 0.25
C LEU A 142 19.32 -6.93 -0.14
N GLN A 143 18.80 -5.90 0.53
CA GLN A 143 19.18 -4.52 0.25
C GLN A 143 20.49 -4.17 0.97
N PRO A 144 21.41 -3.38 0.36
CA PRO A 144 22.61 -2.92 1.02
C PRO A 144 22.30 -2.20 2.34
N GLY A 145 23.00 -2.58 3.41
CA GLY A 145 22.78 -2.03 4.77
C GLY A 145 21.71 -2.76 5.59
N CYS A 146 20.92 -3.66 5.00
CA CYS A 146 20.06 -4.58 5.75
C CYS A 146 20.89 -5.82 6.17
N VAL A 147 21.09 -6.02 7.47
CA VAL A 147 21.63 -7.28 8.00
C VAL A 147 20.52 -8.32 8.05
N ASN A 148 20.85 -9.58 7.76
CA ASN A 148 19.90 -10.70 7.79
C ASN A 148 19.06 -10.66 9.08
N ILE A 149 17.75 -10.81 8.94
CA ILE A 149 16.76 -10.67 10.03
C ILE A 149 17.11 -11.58 11.24
N LEU A 150 17.90 -12.64 11.01
CA LEU A 150 18.42 -13.55 12.03
C LEU A 150 19.52 -12.99 12.96
N SER A 151 20.04 -11.78 12.75
CA SER A 151 21.11 -11.21 13.60
C SER A 151 20.65 -10.65 14.96
N GLY A 152 19.38 -10.87 15.34
CA GLY A 152 18.96 -10.94 16.73
C GLY A 152 19.09 -9.67 17.57
N GLN A 153 18.15 -8.75 17.44
CA GLN A 153 17.41 -8.14 18.55
C GLN A 153 16.23 -7.38 17.94
N GLY A 154 14.99 -7.75 18.31
CA GLY A 154 13.79 -7.12 17.78
C GLY A 154 13.14 -7.78 16.57
N PHE A 155 13.46 -9.04 16.21
CA PHE A 155 12.86 -9.74 15.05
C PHE A 155 11.33 -9.63 14.97
N LEU A 156 10.62 -9.83 16.08
CA LEU A 156 9.15 -9.74 16.11
C LEU A 156 8.65 -8.30 16.11
N GLU A 157 9.33 -7.37 16.79
CA GLU A 157 8.98 -5.94 16.79
C GLU A 157 9.34 -5.25 15.48
N ALA A 158 10.42 -5.66 14.81
CA ALA A 158 10.82 -5.21 13.50
C ALA A 158 9.82 -5.71 12.47
N ILE A 159 9.41 -6.99 12.51
CA ILE A 159 8.29 -7.49 11.70
C ILE A 159 7.03 -6.66 11.97
N PHE A 160 6.65 -6.44 13.25
CA PHE A 160 5.46 -5.67 13.62
C PHE A 160 5.52 -4.18 13.23
N ASN A 161 6.68 -3.54 13.36
CA ASN A 161 6.90 -2.12 13.05
C ASN A 161 7.18 -1.89 11.56
N PHE A 162 7.68 -2.89 10.82
CA PHE A 162 7.77 -2.86 9.35
C PHE A 162 6.37 -2.96 8.72
N PHE A 163 5.38 -3.49 9.46
CA PHE A 163 3.97 -3.47 9.05
C PHE A 163 3.26 -2.12 9.24
N LEU A 164 3.93 -1.08 9.77
CA LEU A 164 3.32 0.24 9.94
C LEU A 164 3.17 1.01 8.61
N GLN A 165 1.92 0.99 8.14
CA GLN A 165 1.07 2.18 8.11
C GLN A 165 1.30 3.29 7.09
N PHE A 166 1.53 2.99 5.82
CA PHE A 166 1.33 4.03 4.80
C PHE A 166 0.50 3.49 3.66
N LEU A 167 -0.78 3.83 3.75
CA LEU A 167 -1.64 3.98 2.60
C LEU A 167 -1.75 5.48 2.37
N LEU A 168 -1.07 5.96 1.34
CA LEU A 168 -1.09 7.35 0.95
C LEU A 168 -1.99 7.47 -0.27
N VAL A 169 -3.10 8.18 -0.10
CA VAL A 169 -3.97 8.53 -1.20
C VAL A 169 -3.63 9.96 -1.60
N THR A 170 -3.12 10.14 -2.81
CA THR A 170 -3.02 11.49 -3.39
C THR A 170 -4.23 11.81 -4.22
N SER A 171 -4.74 13.03 -4.09
CA SER A 171 -5.66 13.59 -5.07
C SER A 171 -5.23 15.00 -5.45
N LYS A 172 -5.21 15.28 -6.76
CA LYS A 172 -4.97 16.62 -7.28
C LYS A 172 -6.32 17.30 -7.48
N THR A 173 -6.61 18.34 -6.69
CA THR A 173 -7.77 19.21 -6.91
C THR A 173 -7.28 20.55 -7.44
N SER A 174 -7.95 21.10 -8.46
CA SER A 174 -7.59 22.38 -9.08
C SER A 174 -7.76 23.59 -8.17
N SER A 175 -8.23 23.40 -6.93
CA SER A 175 -8.67 24.46 -6.03
C SER A 175 -8.16 24.33 -4.58
N ALA A 176 -7.34 23.32 -4.25
CA ALA A 176 -6.78 23.23 -2.89
C ALA A 176 -5.53 24.12 -2.76
N PRO A 177 -5.47 25.01 -1.76
CA PRO A 177 -4.27 25.77 -1.49
C PRO A 177 -3.29 24.90 -0.70
N ALA A 178 -2.16 24.55 -1.32
CA ALA A 178 -1.04 23.78 -0.75
C ALA A 178 -1.34 22.32 -0.34
N THR A 179 -0.27 21.51 -0.30
CA THR A 179 -0.31 20.11 0.10
C THR A 179 -0.88 19.94 1.51
N THR A 180 -2.05 19.31 1.60
CA THR A 180 -2.77 19.11 2.88
C THR A 180 -2.67 17.65 3.31
N VAL A 181 -2.20 17.41 4.54
CA VAL A 181 -2.13 16.06 5.12
C VAL A 181 -3.37 15.80 5.98
N VAL A 182 -4.15 14.78 5.64
CA VAL A 182 -5.35 14.39 6.38
C VAL A 182 -5.14 13.00 6.99
N PRO A 183 -5.01 12.89 8.32
CA PRO A 183 -5.02 11.58 8.97
C PRO A 183 -6.45 11.03 8.97
N MET A 184 -6.60 9.74 8.69
CA MET A 184 -7.89 9.06 8.76
C MET A 184 -7.74 7.68 9.40
N THR A 185 -8.54 7.39 10.41
CA THR A 185 -8.56 6.08 11.05
C THR A 185 -9.68 5.21 10.49
N ILE A 186 -9.35 3.99 10.05
CA ILE A 186 -10.29 2.94 9.71
C ILE A 186 -10.35 1.98 10.91
N THR A 187 -11.41 2.10 11.71
CA THR A 187 -11.76 1.18 12.81
C THR A 187 -12.69 0.08 12.37
#